data_AF-A0A496W5C9-F1
#
_entry.id   AF-A0A496W5C9-F1
#
_cell.length_a   1.000
_cell.length_b   1.000
_cell.length_c   1.000
_cell.angle_alpha   90.00
_cell.angle_beta   90.00
_cell.angle_gamma   90.00
#
_symmetry.space_group_name_H-M   'P 1'
#
loop_
_entity.id
_entity.type
_entity.pdbx_description
1 polymer ?
#
loop_
_entity_poly.entity_id
_entity_poly.type
_entity_poly.pdbx_seq_one_letter_code
_entity_poly.pdbx_strand_id
1 'polypeptide(L)'
;MIISLLFGKQYVESAPLLQIISIAMALLALSNVIFTYNLAHFRYGFLWFLAGGVGLLYSLIHFFHDTPLIIAQILLLSTGLIFIGSLGWYVVKH
;
A
#
# COMPACT_ATOMS: atom_id res chain seq x y z
N MET A 1 -8.08 22.54 0.94
CA MET A 1 -9.46 23.01 0.69
C MET A 1 -10.53 21.99 1.08
N ILE A 2 -10.38 20.70 0.75
CA ILE A 2 -11.33 19.64 1.20
C ILE A 2 -11.15 19.23 2.67
N ILE A 3 -9.91 19.19 3.15
CA ILE A 3 -9.52 18.76 4.51
C ILE A 3 -10.10 19.69 5.59
N SER A 4 -10.07 21.01 5.36
CA SER A 4 -10.66 22.00 6.29
C SER A 4 -12.19 21.98 6.31
N LEU A 5 -12.82 21.45 5.26
CA LEU A 5 -14.27 21.41 5.10
C LEU A 5 -14.88 20.13 5.68
N LEU A 6 -14.16 19.00 5.63
CA LEU A 6 -14.58 17.70 6.18
C LEU A 6 -14.03 17.42 7.59
N PHE A 7 -12.83 17.89 7.94
CA PHE A 7 -12.16 17.55 9.20
C PHE A 7 -11.92 18.75 10.13
N GLY A 8 -12.04 19.99 9.63
CA GLY A 8 -11.77 21.22 10.40
C GLY A 8 -10.28 21.60 10.47
N LYS A 9 -9.98 22.86 10.84
CA LYS A 9 -8.61 23.46 10.78
C LYS A 9 -7.54 22.71 11.59
N GLN A 10 -7.95 21.84 12.52
CA GLN A 10 -7.09 21.06 13.40
C GLN A 10 -6.37 19.89 12.68
N TYR A 11 -6.82 19.49 11.48
CA TYR A 11 -6.23 18.39 10.69
C TYR A 11 -5.39 18.87 9.50
N VAL A 12 -5.13 20.18 9.43
CA VAL A 12 -4.26 20.74 8.37
C VAL A 12 -2.83 20.24 8.53
N GLU A 13 -2.35 20.00 9.75
CA GLU A 13 -1.04 19.40 10.01
C GLU A 13 -0.96 17.93 9.56
N SER A 14 -2.10 17.23 9.46
CA SER A 14 -2.19 15.86 8.94
C SER A 14 -2.40 15.77 7.43
N ALA A 15 -2.51 16.91 6.74
CA ALA A 15 -2.61 16.97 5.28
C ALA A 15 -1.48 16.21 4.53
N PRO A 16 -0.20 16.31 4.91
CA PRO A 16 0.87 15.58 4.22
C PRO A 16 0.79 14.06 4.42
N LEU A 17 0.28 13.58 5.56
CA LEU A 17 0.04 12.14 5.80
C LEU A 17 -0.98 11.58 4.81
N LEU A 18 -2.07 12.34 4.56
CA LEU A 18 -3.12 11.93 3.64
C LEU A 18 -2.58 11.76 2.21
N GLN A 19 -1.64 12.60 1.78
CA GLN A 19 -0.98 12.46 0.47
C GLN A 19 -0.20 11.16 0.35
N ILE A 20 0.61 10.82 1.36
CA ILE A 20 1.41 9.58 1.38
C ILE A 20 0.49 8.36 1.30
N ILE A 21 -0.57 8.35 2.13
CA ILE A 21 -1.55 7.25 2.14
C ILE A 21 -2.29 7.17 0.81
N SER A 22 -2.66 8.30 0.20
CA SER A 22 -3.35 8.32 -1.10
C SER A 22 -2.50 7.72 -2.21
N ILE A 23 -1.19 8.02 -2.21
CA ILE A 23 -0.24 7.43 -3.17
C ILE A 23 -0.13 5.91 -2.94
N ALA A 24 0.01 5.49 -1.68
CA ALA A 24 0.04 4.08 -1.31
C ALA A 24 -1.24 3.34 -1.76
N MET A 25 -2.40 3.96 -1.56
CA MET A 25 -3.68 3.41 -2.00
C MET A 25 -3.81 3.36 -3.53
N ALA A 26 -3.29 4.35 -4.26
CA ALA A 26 -3.28 4.32 -5.73
C ALA A 26 -2.44 3.15 -6.27
N LEU A 27 -1.25 2.92 -5.70
CA LEU A 27 -0.41 1.77 -6.05
C LEU A 27 -1.09 0.43 -5.70
N LEU A 28 -1.73 0.36 -4.54
CA LEU A 28 -2.47 -0.83 -4.14
C LEU A 28 -3.65 -1.11 -5.07
N ALA A 29 -4.37 -0.07 -5.50
CA ALA A 29 -5.48 -0.21 -6.45
C ALA A 29 -5.01 -0.77 -7.79
N LEU A 30 -3.88 -0.26 -8.33
CA LEU A 30 -3.26 -0.81 -9.55
C LEU A 30 -2.83 -2.28 -9.35
N SER A 31 -2.19 -2.59 -8.22
CA SER A 31 -1.84 -3.97 -7.86
C SER A 31 -3.07 -4.87 -7.83
N ASN A 32 -4.18 -4.37 -7.29
CA ASN A 32 -5.42 -5.12 -7.13
C ASN A 32 -6.09 -5.46 -8.47
N VAL A 33 -5.94 -4.62 -9.50
CA VAL A 33 -6.38 -4.94 -10.87
C VAL A 33 -5.58 -6.14 -11.41
N ILE A 34 -4.26 -6.16 -11.22
CA ILE A 34 -3.39 -7.27 -11.63
C ILE A 34 -3.73 -8.55 -10.86
N PHE A 35 -4.00 -8.43 -9.56
CA PHE A 35 -4.40 -9.56 -8.71
C PHE A 35 -5.72 -10.17 -9.17
N THR A 36 -6.72 -9.33 -9.42
CA THR A 36 -8.03 -9.78 -9.90
C THR A 36 -7.91 -10.47 -11.27
N TYR A 37 -7.09 -9.92 -12.17
CA TYR A 37 -6.81 -10.53 -13.47
C TYR A 37 -6.11 -11.90 -13.36
N ASN A 38 -5.07 -12.00 -12.52
CA ASN A 38 -4.35 -13.25 -12.29
C ASN A 38 -5.22 -14.31 -11.59
N LEU A 39 -6.10 -13.88 -10.67
CA LEU A 39 -7.05 -14.76 -9.98
C LEU A 39 -8.08 -15.34 -10.96
N ALA A 40 -8.56 -14.53 -11.90
CA ALA A 40 -9.46 -14.99 -12.96
C ALA A 40 -8.81 -16.04 -13.89
N HIS A 41 -7.48 -15.99 -14.05
CA HIS A 41 -6.70 -16.99 -14.79
C HIS A 41 -6.19 -18.15 -13.91
N PHE A 42 -6.70 -18.31 -12.68
CA PHE A 42 -6.26 -19.34 -11.70
C PHE A 42 -4.74 -19.33 -11.40
N ARG A 43 -4.08 -18.17 -11.56
CA ARG A 43 -2.64 -17.99 -11.30
C ARG A 43 -2.41 -17.43 -9.90
N TYR A 44 -2.20 -18.31 -8.93
CA TYR A 44 -2.06 -17.96 -7.51
C TYR A 44 -0.66 -17.47 -7.08
N GLY A 45 0.31 -17.38 -7.98
CA GLY A 45 1.70 -17.07 -7.62
C GLY A 45 1.92 -15.70 -6.97
N PHE A 46 1.08 -14.71 -7.29
CA PHE A 46 1.19 -13.36 -6.72
C PHE A 46 0.82 -13.32 -5.22
N LEU A 47 0.06 -14.30 -4.72
CA LEU A 47 -0.39 -14.33 -3.33
C LEU A 47 0.78 -14.45 -2.34
N TRP A 48 1.89 -15.07 -2.74
CA TRP A 48 3.10 -15.13 -1.92
C TRP A 48 3.70 -13.76 -1.68
N PHE A 49 3.76 -12.91 -2.71
CA PHE A 49 4.25 -11.53 -2.59
C PHE A 49 3.29 -10.66 -1.78
N LEU A 50 1.97 -10.87 -1.96
CA LEU A 50 0.96 -10.16 -1.17
C LEU A 50 1.04 -10.54 0.32
N ALA A 51 1.06 -11.83 0.63
CA ALA A 51 1.17 -12.33 2.00
C ALA A 51 2.49 -11.90 2.65
N GLY A 52 3.60 -11.96 1.90
CA GLY A 52 4.90 -11.47 2.34
C GLY A 52 4.88 -9.97 2.65
N GLY A 53 4.33 -9.16 1.75
CA GLY A 53 4.23 -7.71 1.95
C GLY A 53 3.34 -7.31 3.14
N VAL A 54 2.23 -8.01 3.35
CA VAL A 54 1.36 -7.81 4.52
C VAL A 54 2.06 -8.25 5.82
N GLY A 55 2.77 -9.38 5.80
CA GLY A 55 3.56 -9.84 6.94
C GLY A 55 4.67 -8.85 7.32
N LEU A 56 5.34 -8.29 6.31
CA LEU A 56 6.37 -7.27 6.49
C LEU A 56 5.78 -5.98 7.09
N LEU A 57 4.62 -5.55 6.58
CA LEU A 57 3.88 -4.41 7.13
C LEU A 57 3.51 -4.62 8.61
N TYR A 58 2.96 -5.79 8.95
CA TYR A 58 2.59 -6.09 10.34
C TYR A 58 3.81 -6.12 11.27
N SER A 59 4.90 -6.72 10.82
CA SER A 59 6.16 -6.77 11.58
C SER A 59 6.74 -5.37 11.81
N LEU A 60 6.81 -4.53 10.77
CA LEU A 60 7.34 -3.16 10.87
C LEU A 60 6.47 -2.27 11.76
N ILE A 61 5.15 -2.38 11.67
CA ILE A 61 4.24 -1.62 12.54
C ILE A 61 4.43 -2.04 14.01
N HIS A 62 4.59 -3.34 14.28
CA HIS A 62 4.80 -3.83 15.65
C HIS A 62 6.07 -3.25 16.28
N PHE A 63 7.16 -3.12 15.51
CA PHE A 63 8.43 -2.57 16.00
C PHE A 63 8.51 -1.03 15.98
N PHE A 64 7.87 -0.36 15.02
CA PHE A 64 8.06 1.09 14.76
C PHE A 64 6.72 1.85 14.64
N HIS A 65 5.97 1.92 15.75
CA HIS A 65 4.69 2.65 15.81
C HIS A 65 4.78 4.00 16.55
N ASP A 66 5.98 4.54 16.75
CA ASP A 66 6.21 5.74 17.57
C ASP A 66 5.50 7.00 17.03
N THR A 67 5.27 7.10 15.71
CA THR A 67 4.52 8.23 15.12
C THR A 67 3.67 7.83 13.90
N PRO A 68 2.54 8.53 13.65
CA PRO A 68 1.67 8.29 12.50
C PRO A 68 2.37 8.41 11.14
N LEU A 69 3.41 9.26 11.07
CA LEU A 69 4.21 9.47 9.85
C LEU A 69 4.98 8.21 9.47
N ILE A 70 5.58 7.54 10.45
CA ILE A 70 6.33 6.31 10.23
C ILE A 70 5.39 5.22 9.71
N ILE A 71 4.18 5.10 10.28
CA ILE A 71 3.17 4.15 9.81
C ILE A 71 2.79 4.41 8.34
N ALA A 72 2.58 5.66 7.95
CA ALA A 72 2.26 6.02 6.57
C ALA A 72 3.41 5.69 5.59
N GLN A 73 4.66 5.90 6.01
CA GLN A 73 5.83 5.54 5.22
C GLN A 73 5.99 4.02 5.09
N ILE A 74 5.81 3.27 6.19
CA ILE A 74 5.82 1.80 6.18
C ILE A 74 4.73 1.27 5.24
N LEU A 75 3.53 1.86 5.28
CA LEU A 75 2.44 1.51 4.39
C LEU A 75 2.83 1.71 2.92
N LEU A 76 3.37 2.89 2.58
CA LEU A 76 3.81 3.20 1.21
C LEU A 76 4.92 2.26 0.73
N LEU A 77 5.89 1.96 1.61
CA LEU A 77 7.00 1.06 1.28
C LEU A 77 6.50 -0.37 1.05
N SER A 78 5.59 -0.85 1.92
CA SER A 78 4.99 -2.19 1.80
C SER A 78 4.12 -2.31 0.55
N THR A 79 3.28 -1.31 0.25
CA THR A 79 2.47 -1.29 -0.98
C THR A 79 3.32 -1.15 -2.23
N GLY A 80 4.41 -0.38 -2.18
CA GLY A 80 5.39 -0.31 -3.25
C GLY A 80 6.07 -1.65 -3.53
N LEU A 81 6.48 -2.37 -2.49
CA LEU A 81 7.05 -3.71 -2.59
C LEU A 81 6.06 -4.73 -3.16
N ILE A 82 4.81 -4.70 -2.70
CA ILE A 82 3.73 -5.55 -3.23
C ILE A 82 3.51 -5.26 -4.72
N PHE A 83 3.47 -3.98 -5.11
CA PHE A 83 3.32 -3.58 -6.50
C PHE A 83 4.49 -4.05 -7.37
N ILE A 84 5.74 -3.76 -6.97
CA ILE A 84 6.93 -4.17 -7.72
C ILE A 84 7.03 -5.69 -7.82
N GLY A 85 6.79 -6.41 -6.71
CA GLY A 85 6.83 -7.88 -6.69
C GLY A 85 5.76 -8.50 -7.58
N SER A 86 4.54 -7.96 -7.54
CA SER A 86 3.44 -8.42 -8.40
C SER A 86 3.66 -8.12 -9.89
N LEU A 87 4.21 -6.94 -10.20
CA LEU A 87 4.50 -6.52 -11.56
C LEU A 87 5.70 -7.30 -12.14
N GLY A 88 6.76 -7.52 -11.36
CA GLY A 88 7.88 -8.37 -11.74
C GLY A 88 7.44 -9.81 -12.00
N TRP A 89 6.57 -10.37 -11.15
CA TRP A 89 5.99 -11.69 -11.38
C TRP A 89 5.12 -11.74 -12.65
N TYR A 90 4.32 -10.70 -12.90
CA TYR A 90 3.52 -10.58 -14.10
C TYR A 90 4.41 -10.59 -15.36
N VAL A 91 5.48 -9.79 -15.40
CA VAL A 91 6.42 -9.71 -16.54
C VAL A 91 7.18 -11.03 -16.78
N VAL A 92 7.61 -11.72 -15.72
CA VAL A 92 8.40 -12.96 -15.86
C VAL A 92 7.56 -14.16 -16.31
N LYS A 93 6.26 -14.17 -16.01
CA LYS A 93 5.34 -15.27 -16.37
C LYS A 93 4.44 -14.98 -17.57
N HIS A 94 4.64 -13.86 -18.25
CA HIS A 94 3.98 -13.52 -19.50
C HIS A 94 4.91 -13.77 -20.68
#